data_AF-A0A9X2DVF4-F1
#
_entry.id   AF-A0A9X2DVF4-F1
#
_cell.length_a   1.000
_cell.length_b   1.000
_cell.length_c   1.000
_cell.angle_alpha   90.00
_cell.angle_beta   90.00
_cell.angle_gamma   90.00
#
_symmetry.space_group_name_H-M   'P 1'
#
loop_
_entity.id
_entity.type
_entity.pdbx_description
1 polymer ?
#
loop_
_entity_poly.entity_id
_entity_poly.type
_entity_poly.pdbx_seq_one_letter_code
_entity_poly.pdbx_strand_id
1 'polypeptide(L)' 'MENTLEFLKGKLSLKGDKWKNTKDEDYMRDCLALIEAINALESRLYGEKITDITFIL' A
#
# COMPACT_ATOMS: atom_id res chain seq x y z
N MET A 1 -2.38 7.47 -15.05
CA MET A 1 -2.76 6.35 -14.16
C MET A 1 -1.53 5.75 -13.48
N GLU A 2 -0.41 5.53 -14.18
CA GLU A 2 0.87 5.09 -13.58
C GLU A 2 1.36 6.01 -12.46
N ASN A 3 1.35 7.34 -12.66
CA ASN A 3 1.72 8.29 -11.60
C ASN A 3 0.88 8.17 -10.30
N THR A 4 -0.37 7.70 -10.40
CA THR A 4 -1.23 7.51 -9.22
C THR A 4 -0.84 6.24 -8.47
N LEU A 5 -0.52 5.17 -9.20
CA LEU A 5 -0.07 3.91 -8.61
C LEU A 5 1.26 4.09 -7.87
N GLU A 6 2.24 4.74 -8.51
CA GLU A 6 3.53 5.04 -7.89
C GLU A 6 3.39 5.93 -6.65
N PHE A 7 2.53 6.95 -6.71
CA PHE A 7 2.25 7.81 -5.58
C PHE A 7 1.66 7.05 -4.38
N LEU A 8 0.72 6.13 -4.62
CA LEU A 8 0.13 5.31 -3.56
C LEU A 8 1.14 4.32 -2.97
N LYS A 9 1.99 3.70 -3.80
CA LYS A 9 3.08 2.84 -3.34
C LYS A 9 4.10 3.61 -2.49
N GLY A 10 4.42 4.85 -2.87
CA GLY A 10 5.24 5.75 -2.05
C GLY A 10 4.61 6.05 -0.69
N LYS A 11 3.30 6.32 -0.64
CA LYS A 11 2.57 6.50 0.62
C LYS A 11 2.54 5.24 1.47
N LEU A 12 2.34 4.08 0.86
CA LEU A 12 2.34 2.78 1.54
C LEU A 12 3.69 2.54 2.21
N SER A 13 4.80 2.80 1.50
CA SER A 13 6.15 2.69 2.05
C SER A 13 6.33 3.60 3.28
N LEU A 14 5.99 4.89 3.17
CA LEU A 14 6.11 5.84 4.29
C LEU A 14 5.26 5.46 5.51
N LYS A 15 4.04 4.98 5.30
CA LYS A 15 3.15 4.54 6.39
C LYS A 15 3.63 3.22 6.99
N GLY A 16 4.14 2.32 6.16
CA GLY A 16 4.76 1.07 6.57
C GLY A 16 5.96 1.28 7.48
N ASP A 17 6.85 2.20 7.13
CA ASP A 17 7.99 2.56 7.96
C ASP A 17 7.57 3.14 9.31
N LYS A 18 6.54 3.99 9.33
CA LYS A 18 5.97 4.50 10.58
C LYS A 18 5.40 3.38 11.44
N TRP A 19 4.61 2.48 10.85
CA TRP A 19 4.09 1.32 11.56
C TRP A 19 5.20 0.41 12.10
N LYS A 20 6.25 0.13 11.31
CA LYS A 20 7.40 -0.68 11.75
C LYS A 20 8.04 -0.12 13.01
N ASN A 21 8.17 1.21 13.08
CA ASN A 21 8.82 1.92 14.18
C ASN A 21 7.92 2.11 15.40
N THR A 22 6.62 2.37 15.22
CA THR A 22 5.72 2.71 16.33
C THR A 22 4.85 1.54 16.78
N LYS A 23 4.63 0.55 15.90
CA LYS A 23 3.61 -0.51 16.04
C LYS A 23 2.19 0.03 16.27
N ASP A 24 1.94 1.26 15.83
CA ASP A 24 0.63 1.93 15.96
C ASP A 24 -0.38 1.35 14.97
N GLU A 25 -1.49 0.83 15.49
CA GLU A 25 -2.55 0.20 14.70
C GLU A 25 -3.17 1.13 13.66
N ASP A 26 -3.18 2.45 13.86
CA ASP A 26 -3.73 3.37 12.89
C ASP A 26 -2.86 3.42 11.61
N TYR A 27 -1.54 3.33 11.75
CA TYR A 27 -0.67 3.17 10.58
C TYR A 27 -0.86 1.82 9.90
N MET A 28 -1.18 0.76 10.64
CA MET A 28 -1.50 -0.55 10.05
C MET A 28 -2.78 -0.46 9.22
N ARG A 29 -3.84 0.18 9.76
CA ARG A 29 -5.11 0.39 9.04
C ARG A 29 -4.91 1.24 7.78
N ASP A 30 -4.12 2.31 7.88
CA ASP A 30 -3.75 3.13 6.72
C ASP A 30 -3.06 2.30 5.63
N CYS A 31 -2.15 1.41 6.03
CA CYS A 31 -1.44 0.56 5.08
C CYS A 31 -2.39 -0.45 4.40
N LEU A 32 -3.32 -1.06 5.15
CA LEU A 32 -4.33 -1.96 4.59
C LEU A 32 -5.20 -1.24 3.55
N ALA A 33 -5.69 -0.04 3.86
CA ALA A 33 -6.48 0.76 2.93
C ALA A 33 -5.69 1.15 1.66
N LEU A 34 -4.40 1.44 1.81
CA LEU A 34 -3.52 1.72 0.68
C LEU A 34 -3.29 0.47 -0.19
N ILE A 35 -3.09 -0.70 0.42
CA ILE A 35 -2.96 -1.98 -0.31
C ILE A 35 -4.22 -2.25 -1.12
N GLU A 36 -5.41 -2.09 -0.55
CA GLU A 36 -6.67 -2.29 -1.27
C GLU A 36 -6.80 -1.35 -2.47
N ALA A 37 -6.48 -0.06 -2.29
CA ALA A 37 -6.52 0.92 -3.36
C ALA A 37 -5.50 0.61 -4.47
N ILE A 38 -4.29 0.21 -4.09
CA ILE A 38 -3.23 -0.20 -5.02
C ILE A 38 -3.67 -1.44 -5.81
N ASN A 39 -4.18 -2.47 -5.13
CA ASN A 39 -4.66 -3.69 -5.77
C ASN A 39 -5.84 -3.46 -6.71
N ALA A 40 -6.73 -2.51 -6.40
CA ALA A 40 -7.80 -2.11 -7.31
C ALA A 40 -7.26 -1.46 -8.60
N LEU A 41 -6.16 -0.70 -8.51
CA LEU A 41 -5.49 -0.11 -9.66
C LEU A 41 -4.68 -1.14 -10.45
N GLU A 42 -3.92 -2.00 -9.77
CA GLU A 42 -3.13 -3.06 -10.41
C GLU A 42 -4.04 -4.04 -11.15
N SER A 43 -5.18 -4.42 -10.56
CA SER A 43 -6.14 -5.30 -11.24
C SER A 43 -6.71 -4.65 -12.51
N ARG A 44 -6.85 -3.32 -12.55
CA ARG A 44 -7.31 -2.60 -13.75
C ARG A 44 -6.22 -2.42 -14.80
N LEU A 45 -4.98 -2.19 -14.39
CA LEU A 45 -3.86 -1.91 -15.29
C LEU A 45 -3.22 -3.18 -15.84
N TYR A 46 -3.09 -4.20 -15.00
CA TYR A 46 -2.32 -5.41 -15.27
C TYR A 46 -3.16 -6.68 -15.24
N GLY A 47 -4.43 -6.61 -14.81
CA GLY A 47 -5.27 -7.80 -14.66
C GLY A 47 -4.98 -8.63 -13.41
N GLU A 48 -4.03 -8.19 -12.58
CA GLU A 48 -3.52 -8.95 -11.42
C GLU A 48 -3.37 -8.04 -10.19
N LYS A 49 -3.29 -8.66 -9.00
CA LYS A 49 -2.98 -7.98 -7.74
C LYS A 49 -1.54 -8.32 -7.37
N ILE A 50 -0.68 -7.31 -7.24
CA ILE A 50 0.76 -7.50 -7.01
C ILE A 50 1.13 -7.16 -5.57
N THR A 51 0.44 -6.17 -4.99
CA THR A 51 0.79 -5.62 -3.68
C THR A 51 0.05 -6.37 -2.56
N ASP A 52 0.80 -6.82 -1.55
CA ASP A 52 0.26 -7.59 -0.42
C ASP A 52 0.76 -7.06 0.93
N ILE A 53 0.16 -7.50 2.04
CA ILE A 53 0.55 -7.11 3.40
C ILE A 53 2.00 -7.46 3.74
N THR A 54 2.54 -8.53 3.12
CA THR A 54 3.96 -8.90 3.18
C THR A 54 4.90 -7.80 2.68
N PHE A 55 4.43 -6.85 1.88
CA PHE A 55 5.23 -5.69 1.46
C PHE A 55 5.63 -4.78 2.63
N ILE A 56 4.90 -4.86 3.74
CA ILE A 56 5.06 -4.02 4.94
C ILE A 56 5.69 -4.79 6.10
N LEU A 57 5.74 -6.12 6.06
CA LEU A 57 6.27 -6.95 7.14
C LEU A 57 7.77 -7.17 6.93
#